data_AF-A0A540NNZ6-F1
#
_entry.id   AF-A0A540NNZ6-F1
#
_cell.length_a   1.000
_cell.length_b   1.000
_cell.length_c   1.000
_cell.angle_alpha   90.00
_cell.angle_beta   90.00
_cell.angle_gamma   90.00
#
_symmetry.space_group_name_H-M   'P 1'
#
loop_
_entity.id
_entity.type
_entity.pdbx_description
1 polymer ?
#
loop_
_entity_poly.entity_id
_entity_poly.type
_entity_poly.pdbx_seq_one_letter_code
_entity_poly.pdbx_strand_id
1 'polypeptide(L)'
;MQKSLIRKLLLFQSDLIRYACYPFSSFQEIHKYTSSHLCSSSENPVSILLINWGCYWDLKKLINLSPKARVFVVDSHCPIHLHDLSDQNDRVVVLYTLDDERPADLAYDIKDLSALANMGDLNSYDEFDPESDKR
;
A
#
# COMPACT_ATOMS: atom_id res chain seq x y z
N MET A 1 -13.56 -8.63 -12.60
CA MET A 1 -12.47 -7.77 -12.06
C MET A 1 -11.85 -6.85 -13.13
N GLN A 2 -11.40 -7.34 -14.29
CA GLN A 2 -10.78 -6.51 -15.35
C GLN A 2 -11.65 -5.33 -15.86
N LYS A 3 -12.98 -5.48 -15.97
CA LYS A 3 -13.88 -4.39 -16.40
C LYS A 3 -13.92 -3.18 -15.44
N SER A 4 -13.66 -3.40 -14.15
CA SER A 4 -13.68 -2.33 -13.13
C SER A 4 -12.44 -1.45 -13.21
N LEU A 5 -11.27 -2.07 -13.42
CA LEU A 5 -9.99 -1.36 -13.56
C LEU A 5 -9.97 -0.46 -14.80
N ILE A 6 -10.50 -0.93 -15.93
CA ILE A 6 -10.57 -0.16 -17.18
C ILE A 6 -11.38 1.12 -16.99
N ARG A 7 -12.49 1.07 -16.25
CA ARG A 7 -13.31 2.27 -15.96
C ARG A 7 -12.58 3.28 -15.08
N LYS A 8 -11.76 2.83 -14.13
CA LYS A 8 -10.97 3.72 -13.26
C LYS A 8 -9.88 4.45 -14.05
N LEU A 9 -9.26 3.81 -15.05
CA LEU A 9 -8.23 4.43 -15.89
C LEU A 9 -8.80 5.46 -16.88
N LEU A 10 -10.03 5.28 -17.34
CA LEU A 10 -10.72 6.25 -18.21
C LEU A 10 -10.89 7.62 -17.53
N LEU A 11 -10.95 7.68 -16.19
CA LEU A 11 -11.01 8.94 -15.45
C LEU A 11 -9.71 9.75 -15.58
N PHE A 12 -8.55 9.09 -15.47
CA PHE A 12 -7.28 9.79 -15.68
C PHE A 12 -7.15 10.30 -17.12
N GLN A 13 -7.67 9.54 -18.09
CA GLN A 13 -7.67 9.93 -19.48
C GLN A 13 -8.61 11.13 -19.75
N SER A 14 -9.79 11.19 -19.11
CA SER A 14 -10.70 12.34 -19.25
C SER A 14 -10.09 13.63 -18.73
N ASP A 15 -9.30 13.52 -17.67
CA ASP A 15 -8.67 14.66 -17.00
C ASP A 15 -7.28 15.01 -17.59
N LEU A 16 -6.89 14.35 -18.68
CA LEU A 16 -5.58 14.50 -19.35
C LEU A 16 -4.39 14.29 -18.40
N ILE A 17 -4.57 13.45 -17.39
CA ILE A 17 -3.54 13.10 -16.42
C ILE A 17 -2.62 12.07 -17.07
N ARG A 18 -1.30 12.31 -17.01
CA ARG A 18 -0.30 11.33 -17.47
C ARG A 18 -0.16 10.23 -16.42
N TYR A 19 -0.38 8.99 -16.84
CA TYR A 19 -0.27 7.82 -15.97
C TYR A 19 0.46 6.68 -16.67
N ALA A 20 0.98 5.75 -15.89
CA ALA A 20 1.50 4.47 -16.35
C ALA A 20 0.85 3.35 -15.52
N CYS A 21 0.54 2.22 -16.16
CA CYS A 21 -0.07 1.07 -15.50
C CYS A 21 0.85 -0.13 -15.60
N TYR A 22 1.11 -0.75 -14.45
CA TYR A 22 1.95 -1.93 -14.33
C TYR A 22 1.12 -3.05 -13.69
N PRO A 23 0.75 -4.10 -14.44
CA PRO A 23 0.12 -5.26 -13.85
C PRO A 23 1.14 -6.02 -13.00
N PHE A 24 0.70 -6.50 -11.83
CA PHE A 24 1.50 -7.35 -10.95
C PHE A 24 1.12 -8.81 -11.17
N SER A 25 2.11 -9.65 -11.44
CA SER A 25 1.93 -11.11 -11.53
C SER A 25 2.53 -11.85 -10.33
N SER A 26 3.48 -11.24 -9.63
CA SER A 26 4.02 -11.72 -8.36
C SER A 26 4.48 -10.57 -7.48
N PHE A 27 4.73 -10.87 -6.21
CA PHE A 27 5.15 -9.87 -5.23
C PHE A 27 6.47 -9.19 -5.61
N GLN A 28 7.45 -9.98 -6.08
CA GLN A 28 8.82 -9.51 -6.37
C GLN A 28 8.87 -8.46 -7.50
N GLU A 29 7.82 -8.33 -8.31
CA GLU A 29 7.78 -7.36 -9.40
C GLU A 29 7.72 -5.92 -8.94
N ILE A 30 7.28 -5.65 -7.70
CA ILE A 30 7.24 -4.30 -7.15
C ILE A 30 8.60 -3.63 -7.21
N HIS A 31 9.67 -4.36 -6.88
CA HIS A 31 11.03 -3.84 -6.92
C HIS A 31 11.50 -3.48 -8.33
N LYS A 32 10.96 -4.12 -9.38
CA LYS A 32 11.28 -3.75 -10.77
C LYS A 32 10.79 -2.34 -11.10
N TYR A 33 9.63 -1.96 -10.57
CA TYR A 33 8.98 -0.68 -10.88
C TYR A 33 9.38 0.44 -9.92
N THR A 34 9.70 0.10 -8.66
CA THR A 34 10.01 1.09 -7.63
C THR A 34 11.48 1.50 -7.65
N SER A 35 12.41 0.56 -7.84
CA SER A 35 13.85 0.80 -7.67
C SER A 35 14.46 1.80 -8.66
N SER A 36 13.94 1.91 -9.88
CA SER A 36 14.62 2.65 -10.96
C SER A 36 14.07 4.06 -11.20
N HIS A 37 12.77 4.29 -11.01
CA HIS A 37 12.08 5.53 -11.39
C HIS A 37 11.45 6.31 -10.24
N LEU A 38 11.16 5.65 -9.11
CA LEU A 38 10.41 6.24 -7.99
C LEU A 38 11.31 6.54 -6.79
N CYS A 39 12.40 5.78 -6.63
CA CYS A 39 13.35 5.90 -5.52
C CYS A 39 14.54 6.85 -5.81
N SER A 40 14.80 7.19 -7.07
CA SER A 40 15.99 7.93 -7.50
C SER A 40 15.72 9.45 -7.60
N SER A 41 15.81 10.16 -6.47
CA SER A 41 16.05 11.63 -6.37
C SER A 41 15.28 12.56 -7.34
N SER A 42 14.14 12.15 -7.89
CA SER A 42 13.39 12.98 -8.81
C SER A 42 12.77 14.12 -7.99
N GLU A 43 13.04 15.37 -8.37
CA GLU A 43 12.48 16.53 -7.66
C GLU A 43 10.95 16.59 -7.72
N ASN A 44 10.35 15.85 -8.65
CA ASN A 44 8.92 15.85 -8.91
C ASN A 44 8.19 14.91 -7.93
N PRO A 45 7.05 15.35 -7.37
CA PRO A 45 6.21 14.48 -6.57
C PRO A 45 5.60 13.38 -7.44
N VAL A 46 5.55 12.16 -6.92
CA VAL A 46 4.95 11.01 -7.61
C VAL A 46 3.85 10.40 -6.75
N SER A 47 2.69 10.17 -7.35
CA SER A 47 1.58 9.46 -6.72
C SER A 47 1.49 8.06 -7.30
N ILE A 48 1.46 7.06 -6.43
CA ILE A 48 1.38 5.64 -6.78
C ILE A 48 0.04 5.13 -6.28
N LEU A 49 -0.69 4.40 -7.12
CA LEU A 49 -1.95 3.77 -6.74
C LEU A 49 -1.80 2.24 -6.83
N LEU A 50 -1.92 1.58 -5.69
CA LEU A 50 -1.89 0.12 -5.57
C LEU A 50 -3.35 -0.36 -5.46
N ILE A 51 -3.76 -1.25 -6.36
CA ILE A 51 -5.14 -1.74 -6.43
C ILE A 51 -5.12 -3.25 -6.19
N ASN A 52 -5.88 -3.69 -5.19
CA ASN A 52 -5.96 -5.08 -4.73
C ASN A 52 -4.59 -5.67 -4.36
N TRP A 53 -3.69 -4.82 -3.84
CA TRP A 53 -2.35 -5.22 -3.43
C TRP A 53 -1.81 -4.26 -2.38
N GLY A 54 -1.07 -4.79 -1.40
CA GLY A 54 -0.25 -4.01 -0.48
C GLY A 54 -0.74 -3.96 0.97
N CYS A 55 -1.96 -4.41 1.29
CA CYS A 55 -2.46 -4.35 2.67
C CYS A 55 -1.64 -5.16 3.68
N TYR A 56 -1.05 -6.28 3.28
CA TYR A 56 -0.40 -7.20 4.23
C TYR A 56 1.00 -6.75 4.70
N TRP A 57 1.66 -5.85 3.97
CA TRP A 57 3.09 -5.58 4.14
C TRP A 57 3.35 -4.16 4.60
N ASP A 58 4.46 -3.93 5.30
CA ASP A 58 4.98 -2.58 5.58
C ASP A 58 5.50 -1.94 4.29
N LEU A 59 4.63 -1.22 3.59
CA LEU A 59 4.96 -0.65 2.27
C LEU A 59 6.07 0.39 2.35
N LYS A 60 6.19 1.11 3.47
CA LYS A 60 7.26 2.09 3.69
C LYS A 60 8.63 1.43 3.67
N LYS A 61 8.77 0.28 4.34
CA LYS A 61 10.02 -0.51 4.34
C LYS A 61 10.26 -1.20 3.00
N LEU A 62 9.23 -1.82 2.43
CA LEU A 62 9.36 -2.63 1.21
C LEU A 62 9.76 -1.79 -0.01
N ILE A 63 9.13 -0.63 -0.20
CA ILE A 63 9.23 0.14 -1.44
C ILE A 63 10.37 1.18 -1.37
N ASN A 64 10.95 1.45 -0.20
CA ASN A 64 11.95 2.51 0.02
C ASN A 64 11.58 3.83 -0.69
N LEU A 65 10.38 4.32 -0.37
CA LEU A 65 9.77 5.47 -1.04
C LEU A 65 10.64 6.73 -0.92
N SER A 66 10.69 7.53 -1.98
CA SER A 66 11.24 8.90 -1.92
C SER A 66 10.40 9.78 -0.97
N PRO A 67 10.97 10.79 -0.28
CA PRO A 67 10.21 11.75 0.52
C PRO A 67 9.09 12.49 -0.20
N LYS A 68 9.14 12.58 -1.53
CA LYS A 68 8.13 13.22 -2.36
C LYS A 68 7.16 12.23 -3.02
N ALA A 69 7.31 10.93 -2.74
CA ALA A 69 6.43 9.90 -3.25
C ALA A 69 5.32 9.61 -2.23
N ARG A 70 4.10 9.42 -2.72
CA ARG A 70 2.96 9.02 -1.90
C ARG A 70 2.26 7.83 -2.54
N VAL A 71 1.94 6.82 -1.72
CA VAL A 71 1.29 5.59 -2.12
C VAL A 71 -0.13 5.58 -1.57
N PHE A 72 -1.09 5.32 -2.44
CA PHE A 72 -2.49 5.11 -2.09
C PHE A 72 -2.81 3.63 -2.31
N VAL A 73 -3.30 2.98 -1.26
CA VAL A 73 -3.66 1.56 -1.29
C VAL A 73 -5.18 1.46 -1.35
N VAL A 74 -5.70 0.82 -2.39
CA VAL A 74 -7.11 0.46 -2.55
C VAL A 74 -7.17 -1.05 -2.63
N ASP A 75 -7.23 -1.71 -1.49
CA ASP A 75 -7.14 -3.16 -1.39
C ASP A 75 -8.12 -3.66 -0.33
N SER A 76 -8.87 -4.71 -0.68
CA SER A 76 -9.90 -5.30 0.17
C SER A 76 -9.37 -6.46 1.02
N HIS A 77 -8.10 -6.83 0.88
CA HIS A 77 -7.51 -7.88 1.70
C HIS A 77 -7.28 -7.39 3.13
N CYS A 78 -7.54 -8.28 4.09
CA CYS A 78 -7.31 -8.09 5.51
C CYS A 78 -6.47 -9.26 6.06
N PRO A 79 -5.67 -9.05 7.12
CA PRO A 79 -5.52 -7.80 7.88
C PRO A 79 -4.64 -6.75 7.18
N ILE A 80 -4.89 -5.48 7.49
CA ILE A 80 -4.05 -4.35 7.05
C ILE A 80 -2.84 -4.24 7.99
N HIS A 81 -1.66 -4.02 7.44
CA HIS A 81 -0.45 -3.83 8.19
C HIS A 81 -0.53 -2.54 8.99
N LEU A 82 -0.41 -2.67 10.31
CA LEU A 82 -0.73 -1.59 11.25
C LEU A 82 0.15 -0.33 11.06
N HIS A 83 1.41 -0.49 10.66
CA HIS A 83 2.32 0.64 10.39
C HIS A 83 1.87 1.51 9.20
N ASP A 84 1.11 0.96 8.26
CA ASP A 84 0.55 1.74 7.15
C ASP A 84 -0.70 2.53 7.55
N LEU A 85 -1.23 2.29 8.76
CA LEU A 85 -2.32 3.03 9.37
C LEU A 85 -1.86 4.08 10.40
N SER A 86 -0.56 4.13 10.71
CA SER A 86 -0.03 5.08 11.68
C SER A 86 -0.01 6.50 11.11
N ASP A 87 -0.35 7.49 11.95
CA ASP A 87 -0.22 8.91 11.64
C ASP A 87 1.24 9.34 11.43
N GLN A 88 2.20 8.51 11.86
CA GLN A 88 3.64 8.70 11.60
C GLN A 88 4.04 8.29 10.17
N ASN A 89 3.13 7.69 9.40
CA ASN A 89 3.34 7.30 8.02
C ASN A 89 2.67 8.30 7.07
N ASP A 90 3.41 9.34 6.68
CA ASP A 90 2.95 10.38 5.76
C ASP A 90 2.98 9.97 4.28
N ARG A 91 3.55 8.78 3.99
CA ARG A 91 3.81 8.30 2.63
C ARG A 91 2.83 7.26 2.15
N VAL A 92 2.25 6.48 3.04
CA VAL A 92 1.29 5.43 2.70
C VAL A 92 -0.09 5.85 3.21
N VAL A 93 -1.08 5.81 2.33
CA VAL A 93 -2.47 6.11 2.65
C VAL A 93 -3.31 4.91 2.24
N VAL A 94 -3.80 4.17 3.22
CA VAL A 94 -4.70 3.04 2.98
C VAL A 94 -6.14 3.56 2.96
N LEU A 95 -6.87 3.24 1.90
CA LEU A 95 -8.30 3.52 1.77
C LEU A 95 -9.07 2.29 2.25
N TYR A 96 -9.51 2.34 3.49
CA TYR A 96 -10.29 1.29 4.13
C TYR A 96 -11.58 1.87 4.71
N THR A 97 -12.56 1.01 4.91
CA THR A 97 -13.85 1.33 5.52
C THR A 97 -13.95 0.72 6.92
N LEU A 98 -14.89 1.21 7.73
CA LEU A 98 -15.21 0.62 9.03
C LEU A 98 -15.64 -0.86 8.93
N ASP A 99 -16.09 -1.31 7.76
CA ASP A 99 -16.39 -2.71 7.50
C ASP A 99 -15.11 -3.55 7.35
N ASP A 100 -14.04 -2.95 6.82
CA ASP A 100 -12.70 -3.56 6.71
C ASP A 100 -11.97 -3.54 8.08
N GLU A 101 -12.28 -2.57 8.95
CA GLU A 101 -11.75 -2.49 10.32
C GLU A 101 -12.27 -3.60 11.24
N ARG A 102 -13.38 -4.25 10.89
CA ARG A 102 -13.94 -5.34 11.67
C ARG A 102 -13.28 -6.64 11.19
N PRO A 103 -12.18 -7.11 11.81
CA PRO A 103 -11.73 -8.48 11.57
C PRO A 103 -12.92 -9.39 11.87
N ALA A 104 -13.42 -10.06 10.84
CA ALA A 104 -14.64 -10.87 10.93
C ALA A 104 -14.54 -12.03 11.95
N ASP A 105 -13.40 -12.21 12.62
CA ASP A 105 -13.11 -13.37 13.46
C ASP A 105 -12.15 -13.11 14.65
N LEU A 106 -11.98 -11.87 15.14
CA LEU A 106 -11.19 -11.60 16.35
C LEU A 106 -12.07 -11.33 17.57
N ALA A 107 -11.82 -12.06 18.66
CA ALA A 107 -12.46 -11.92 19.97
C ALA A 107 -12.12 -10.62 20.73
N TYR A 108 -11.51 -9.64 20.05
CA TYR A 108 -11.08 -8.38 20.63
C TYR A 108 -11.80 -7.22 19.96
N ASP A 109 -12.67 -6.55 20.72
CA ASP A 109 -13.30 -5.28 20.37
C ASP A 109 -12.25 -4.15 20.41
N ILE A 110 -11.35 -4.14 19.42
CA ILE A 110 -10.41 -3.03 19.24
C ILE A 110 -11.19 -1.89 18.60
N LYS A 111 -11.76 -1.02 19.45
CA LYS A 111 -12.55 0.14 19.02
C LYS A 111 -11.74 1.27 18.37
N ASP A 112 -10.42 1.28 18.59
CA ASP A 112 -9.55 2.36 18.15
C ASP A 112 -8.27 1.81 17.52
N LEU A 113 -8.37 1.44 16.23
CA LEU A 113 -7.28 0.86 15.46
C LEU A 113 -6.16 1.87 15.19
N SER A 114 -6.50 3.16 15.05
CA SER A 114 -5.51 4.22 14.84
C SER A 114 -4.70 4.50 16.12
N ALA A 115 -5.33 4.49 17.30
CA ALA A 115 -4.60 4.54 18.56
C ALA A 115 -3.62 3.37 18.68
N LEU A 116 -4.04 2.15 18.31
CA LEU A 116 -3.16 0.98 18.31
C LEU A 116 -1.99 1.16 17.35
N ALA A 117 -2.24 1.68 16.14
CA ALA A 117 -1.20 1.94 15.15
C ALA A 117 -0.17 2.96 15.59
N ASN A 118 -0.60 3.96 16.34
CA ASN A 118 0.26 5.03 16.83
C ASN A 118 0.99 4.69 18.14
N MET A 119 0.48 3.74 18.93
CA MET A 119 1.15 3.24 20.15
C MET A 119 2.27 2.24 19.85
N GLY A 120 2.27 1.64 18.66
CA GLY A 120 3.31 0.71 18.23
C GLY A 120 4.64 1.41 17.95
N ASP A 121 5.45 1.65 18.97
CA ASP A 121 6.89 1.93 18.80
C ASP A 121 7.60 0.60 18.48
N LEU A 122 7.51 0.15 17.22
CA LEU A 122 7.86 -1.22 16.84
C LEU A 122 8.94 -1.27 15.76
N ASN A 123 10.18 -1.10 16.20
CA ASN A 123 11.37 -1.72 15.62
C ASN A 123 11.33 -3.26 15.72
N SER A 124 10.16 -3.90 15.56
CA SER A 124 10.11 -5.35 15.38
C SER A 124 10.64 -5.64 13.99
N TYR A 125 11.85 -6.21 13.96
CA TYR A 125 12.44 -6.83 12.79
C TYR A 125 11.58 -8.03 12.41
N ASP A 126 10.49 -7.78 11.69
CA ASP A 126 9.81 -8.87 11.00
C ASP A 126 10.71 -9.21 9.82
N GLU A 127 11.40 -10.36 9.96
CA GLU A 127 12.39 -10.84 9.01
C GLU A 127 11.66 -11.20 7.72
N PHE A 128 11.66 -10.26 6.78
CA PHE A 128 11.12 -10.43 5.45
C PHE A 128 11.74 -11.67 4.79
N ASP A 129 10.94 -12.72 4.60
CA ASP A 129 11.31 -13.89 3.78
C ASP A 129 10.73 -13.75 2.35
N PRO A 130 11.53 -13.28 1.38
CA PRO A 130 11.12 -13.15 -0.02
C PRO A 130 10.83 -14.50 -0.72
N GLU A 131 11.10 -15.65 -0.09
CA GLU A 131 10.81 -16.98 -0.65
C GLU A 131 9.40 -17.51 -0.33
N SER A 132 8.61 -16.81 0.49
CA SER A 132 7.24 -17.20 0.83
C SER A 132 6.29 -17.32 -0.38
N ASP A 133 6.59 -16.63 -1.49
CA ASP A 133 5.83 -16.63 -2.76
C ASP A 133 6.06 -17.90 -3.62
N LYS A 134 6.77 -18.92 -3.09
CA LYS A 134 7.06 -20.19 -3.77
C LYS A 134 6.28 -21.40 -3.22
N ARG A 135 5.32 -21.21 -2.31
CA ARG A 135 4.51 -22.29 -1.73
C ARG A 135 3.08 -22.33 -2.26
#